data_AF-A0A971LTF8-F1
#
_entry.id   AF-A0A971LTF8-F1
#
_cell.length_a   1.000
_cell.length_b   1.000
_cell.length_c   1.000
_cell.angle_alpha   90.00
_cell.angle_beta   90.00
_cell.angle_gamma   90.00
#
_symmetry.space_group_name_H-M   'P 1'
#
loop_
_entity.id
_entity.type
_entity.pdbx_description
1 polymer ?
#
loop_
_entity_poly.entity_id
_entity_poly.type
_entity_poly.pdbx_seq_one_letter_code
_entity_poly.pdbx_strand_id
1 'polypeptide(L)' 'MLLTGILFLLIGLLIILNQKYRIVKIQGGRTIEERERKEKDNLDKYKILLAIFSIILGVFCIINYIIY' A
#
# COMPACT_ATOMS: atom_id res chain seq x y z
N MET A 1 0.95 1.42 20.58
CA MET A 1 2.21 1.50 19.81
C MET A 1 2.36 0.28 18.89
N LEU A 2 2.41 -0.95 19.40
CA LEU A 2 2.60 -2.12 18.53
C LEU A 2 1.40 -2.39 17.58
N LEU A 3 0.17 -2.37 18.10
CA LEU A 3 -1.04 -2.55 17.28
C LEU A 3 -1.15 -1.50 16.15
N THR A 4 -0.86 -0.24 16.48
CA THR A 4 -0.85 0.87 15.52
C THR A 4 0.25 0.69 14.47
N GLY A 5 1.44 0.22 14.85
CA GLY A 5 2.52 -0.08 13.91
C GLY A 5 2.15 -1.17 12.91
N ILE A 6 1.48 -2.24 13.37
CA ILE A 6 0.97 -3.31 12.51
C ILE A 6 -0.09 -2.78 11.53
N LEU A 7 -1.00 -1.91 11.98
CA LEU A 7 -1.98 -1.28 11.08
C LEU A 7 -1.30 -0.43 9.99
N PHE A 8 -0.29 0.36 10.36
CA PHE A 8 0.46 1.18 9.40
C PHE A 8 1.21 0.34 8.35
N LEU A 9 1.77 -0.80 8.75
CA LEU A 9 2.37 -1.76 7.81
C LEU A 9 1.33 -2.37 6.87
N LEU A 10 0.18 -2.81 7.40
CA LEU A 10 -0.93 -3.35 6.61
C LEU A 10 -1.43 -2.35 5.56
N ILE A 11 -1.61 -1.09 5.94
CA ILE A 11 -2.06 -0.02 5.03
C ILE A 11 -1.03 0.21 3.91
N GLY A 12 0.27 0.29 4.25
CA GLY A 12 1.32 0.46 3.25
C GLY A 12 1.33 -0.70 2.24
N LEU A 13 1.19 -1.93 2.73
CA LEU A 13 1.16 -3.14 1.90
C LEU A 13 -0.07 -3.18 0.99
N LEU A 14 -1.25 -2.81 1.51
CA LEU A 14 -2.49 -2.71 0.74
C LEU A 14 -2.42 -1.67 -0.37
N ILE A 15 -1.77 -0.52 -0.13
CA ILE A 15 -1.59 0.52 -1.16
C ILE A 15 -0.71 -0.01 -2.29
N ILE A 16 0.38 -0.72 -1.98
CA ILE A 16 1.27 -1.33 -2.97
C ILE A 16 0.53 -2.39 -3.80
N LEU A 17 -0.22 -3.27 -3.14
CA LEU A 17 -1.04 -4.30 -3.80
C LEU A 17 -2.09 -3.67 -4.73
N ASN A 18 -2.80 -2.64 -4.27
CA ASN A 18 -3.83 -1.96 -5.05
C ASN A 18 -3.25 -1.14 -6.22
N GLN A 19 -1.97 -0.77 -6.15
CA GLN A 19 -1.27 -0.19 -7.30
C GLN A 19 -0.88 -1.22 -8.35
N LYS A 20 -0.34 -2.36 -7.91
CA LYS A 20 0.13 -3.41 -8.81
C LYS A 20 -1.03 -4.16 -9.49
N TYR A 21 -2.11 -4.39 -8.74
CA TYR A 21 -3.27 -5.15 -9.19
C TYR A 21 -4.49 -4.24 -9.28
N ARG A 22 -4.99 -4.01 -10.48
CA ARG A 22 -6.26 -3.30 -10.66
C ARG A 22 -7.34 -4.35 -10.86
N ILE A 23 -8.32 -4.39 -9.98
CA ILE A 23 -9.51 -5.24 -10.17
C ILE A 23 -10.34 -4.59 -11.26
N VAL A 24 -10.22 -5.08 -12.50
CA VAL A 24 -11.02 -4.60 -13.62
C VAL A 24 -12.26 -5.49 -13.73
N LYS A 25 -13.45 -4.88 -13.60
CA LYS A 25 -14.71 -5.58 -13.75
C LYS A 25 -15.10 -5.55 -15.23
N ILE A 26 -14.62 -6.53 -15.99
CA ILE A 26 -15.04 -6.75 -17.38
C ILE A 26 -16.28 -7.67 -17.35
N GLN A 27 -17.30 -7.29 -18.10
CA GLN A 27 -18.64 -7.90 -18.19
C GLN A 27 -18.74 -9.37 -17.71
N GLY A 28 -19.25 -9.57 -16.49
CA GLY A 28 -19.64 -10.88 -15.96
C GLY A 28 -18.62 -11.63 -15.11
N GLY A 29 -17.37 -11.17 -15.01
CA GLY A 29 -16.32 -11.81 -14.20
C GLY A 29 -15.40 -10.81 -13.49
N ARG A 30 -14.81 -11.21 -12.36
CA ARG A 30 -13.70 -10.47 -11.74
C ARG A 30 -12.40 -11.05 -12.26
N THR A 31 -11.78 -10.41 -13.24
CA THR A 31 -10.45 -10.79 -13.72
C THR A 31 -9.42 -9.88 -13.07
N ILE A 32 -8.38 -10.48 -12.47
CA ILE A 32 -7.25 -9.76 -11.89
C ILE A 32 -6.25 -9.56 -13.03
N GLU A 33 -6.26 -8.38 -13.65
CA GLU A 33 -5.25 -8.02 -14.65
C GLU A 33 -4.12 -7.24 -13.97
N GLU A 34 -2.86 -7.59 -14.29
CA GLU A 34 -1.72 -6.73 -13.96
C GLU A 34 -1.92 -5.43 -14.75
N ARG A 35 -2.00 -4.29 -14.03
CA ARG A 35 -2.25 -3.00 -14.67
C ARG A 35 -1.09 -2.75 -15.63
N GLU A 36 -1.35 -2.79 -16.95
CA GLU A 36 -0.41 -2.28 -17.95
C GLU A 36 0.04 -0.92 -17.44
N ARG A 37 1.35 -0.73 -17.33
CA ARG A 37 2.01 0.48 -16.83
C ARG A 37 1.69 1.62 -17.80
N LYS A 38 0.44 2.10 -17.80
CA LYS A 38 0.02 3.35 -18.42
C LYS A 38 0.60 4.44 -17.54
N GLU A 39 1.87 4.65 -17.82
CA GLU A 39 2.68 5.81 -17.59
C GLU A 39 1.79 7.05 -17.43
N LYS A 40 2.04 7.84 -16.38
CA LYS A 40 1.49 9.20 -16.13
C LYS A 40 0.15 9.38 -15.40
N ASP A 41 -0.19 8.54 -14.43
CA ASP A 41 -1.13 8.99 -13.38
C ASP A 41 -0.34 9.58 -12.20
N ASN A 42 -0.31 10.91 -12.05
CA ASN A 42 0.42 11.59 -10.96
C ASN A 42 -0.01 11.07 -9.58
N LEU A 43 -1.25 10.59 -9.46
CA LEU A 43 -1.80 9.96 -8.26
C LEU A 43 -1.04 8.69 -7.86
N ASP A 44 -0.46 7.95 -8.81
CA ASP A 44 0.31 6.75 -8.49
C ASP A 44 1.65 7.08 -7.82
N LYS A 45 2.26 8.23 -8.15
CA LYS A 45 3.48 8.69 -7.45
C LYS A 45 3.19 9.02 -5.99
N TYR A 46 2.09 9.73 -5.73
CA TYR A 46 1.68 10.06 -4.36
C TYR A 46 1.31 8.82 -3.55
N LYS A 47 0.65 7.83 -4.16
CA LYS A 47 0.34 6.55 -3.51
C LYS A 47 1.60 5.76 -3.12
N ILE A 48 2.61 5.70 -3.98
CA ILE A 48 3.90 5.06 -3.64
C ILE A 48 4.56 5.78 -2.47
N LEU A 49 4.59 7.11 -2.53
CA LEU A 49 5.17 7.93 -1.46
C LEU A 49 4.47 7.67 -0.13
N LEU A 50 3.14 7.62 -0.15
CA LEU A 50 2.29 7.41 1.03
C LEU A 50 2.45 5.98 1.58
N ALA A 51 2.62 4.98 0.72
CA ALA A 51 2.92 3.61 1.14
C ALA A 51 4.29 3.53 1.85
N ILE A 52 5.34 4.14 1.28
CA ILE A 52 6.67 4.19 1.89
C ILE A 52 6.61 4.89 3.26
N PHE A 53 5.91 6.03 3.33
CA PHE A 53 5.75 6.79 4.56
C PHE A 53 5.03 5.97 5.64
N SER A 54 3.96 5.26 5.26
CA SER A 54 3.21 4.36 6.14
C SER A 54 4.08 3.22 6.69
N ILE A 55 4.95 2.64 5.85
CA ILE A 55 5.88 1.59 6.28
C ILE A 55 6.91 2.14 7.27
N ILE A 56 7.51 3.30 7.00
CA ILE A 56 8.49 3.93 7.88
C ILE A 56 7.87 4.23 9.25
N LEU A 57 6.67 4.83 9.28
CA LEU A 57 5.92 5.07 10.52
C LEU A 57 5.63 3.78 11.28
N GLY A 58 5.21 2.72 10.57
CA GLY A 58 4.95 1.40 11.16
C GLY A 58 6.19 0.82 11.84
N VAL A 59 7.34 0.87 11.15
CA VAL A 59 8.64 0.41 11.69
C VAL A 59 9.05 1.24 12.90
N PHE A 60 8.95 2.57 12.85
CA PHE A 60 9.25 3.44 13.99
C PHE A 60 8.37 3.12 15.20
N CYS A 61 7.09 2.83 14.99
CA CYS A 61 6.15 2.49 16.06
C CYS A 61 6.48 1.14 16.72
N ILE A 62 6.96 0.17 15.94
CA ILE A 62 7.43 -1.13 16.44
C ILE A 62 8.75 -0.97 17.20
N ILE A 63 9.70 -0.24 16.64
CA ILE A 63 10.99 0.04 17.30
C ILE A 63 10.74 0.77 18.63
N ASN A 64 9.86 1.78 18.64
CA ASN A 64 9.52 2.51 19.85
C ASN A 64 8.94 1.57 20.92
N TYR A 65 8.05 0.65 20.54
CA TYR A 65 7.49 -0.34 21.47
C TYR A 65 8.51 -1.38 21.97
N ILE A 66 9.54 -1.69 21.19
CA ILE A 66 10.59 -2.64 21.64
C ILE A 66 11.54 -1.94 22.64
N ILE A 67 11.80 -0.65 22.43
CA ILE A 67 12.74 0.13 23.24
C ILE A 67 12.10 0.64 24.54
N TYR A 68 10.83 1.05 24.48
CA TYR A 68 10.05 1.58 25.62
C TYR A 68 8.94 0.62 26.02
#